data_AF-A0A3C1W2Y9-F1
#
_entry.id   AF-A0A3C1W2Y9-F1
#
_cell.length_a   1.000
_cell.length_b   1.000
_cell.length_c   1.000
_cell.angle_alpha   90.00
_cell.angle_beta   90.00
_cell.angle_gamma   90.00
#
_symmetry.space_group_name_H-M   'P 1'
#
loop_
_entity.id
_entity.type
_entity.pdbx_description
1 polymer ?
#
loop_
_entity_poly.entity_id
_entity_poly.type
_entity_poly.pdbx_seq_one_letter_code
_entity_poly.pdbx_strand_id
1 'polypeptide(L)'
;NKDQVICTLDRSVKFDCEFEVQVGRGFRTGDENKREEMPIGVIAIDSIFSPVTRVKYAVEDTRVGQMTDFDKIIFDVWTDGRIEPHEALLHASAILRHHLDVFVNYDDDAVEFEEAPAEQSEENAALKKLLNMSVNEIELSVRAANCLNNANITSVGQLAMKTEAEMLKYRNFGKKSLNEIKDKLSELGLSLGMTFDPSLLSGPMPSVAAPRLGVEDEAPVGLADLIAQNIDE
;
A
#
# COMPACT_ATOMS: atom_id res chain seq x y z
N ASN A 1 -26.67 -25.41 -20.08
CA ASN A 1 -28.04 -25.93 -19.89
C ASN A 1 -28.53 -26.55 -21.21
N LYS A 2 -28.12 -27.79 -21.52
CA LYS A 2 -28.46 -28.45 -22.81
C LYS A 2 -29.80 -29.21 -22.76
N ASP A 3 -30.25 -29.55 -21.56
CA ASP A 3 -31.46 -30.35 -21.33
C ASP A 3 -32.72 -29.49 -21.14
N GLN A 4 -32.60 -28.17 -21.33
CA GLN A 4 -33.72 -27.24 -21.21
C GLN A 4 -34.76 -27.53 -22.29
N VAL A 5 -35.96 -27.95 -21.87
CA VAL A 5 -37.09 -28.15 -22.78
C VAL A 5 -37.62 -26.78 -23.23
N ILE A 6 -37.65 -26.56 -24.55
CA ILE A 6 -38.17 -25.33 -25.16
C ILE A 6 -39.65 -25.50 -25.53
N CYS A 7 -40.01 -26.59 -26.19
CA CYS A 7 -41.38 -26.91 -26.55
C CYS A 7 -41.60 -28.42 -26.68
N THR A 8 -42.87 -28.84 -26.76
CA THR A 8 -43.28 -30.22 -27.03
C THR A 8 -44.24 -30.23 -28.22
N LEU A 9 -44.03 -31.13 -29.17
CA LEU A 9 -44.84 -31.25 -30.39
C LEU A 9 -45.71 -32.51 -30.31
N ASP A 10 -47.03 -32.34 -30.41
CA ASP A 10 -48.02 -33.45 -30.37
C ASP A 10 -48.11 -34.20 -31.71
N ARG A 11 -47.86 -33.51 -32.83
CA ARG A 11 -47.90 -34.07 -34.19
C ARG A 11 -46.57 -33.87 -34.89
N SER A 12 -46.28 -34.73 -35.87
CA SER A 12 -45.09 -34.61 -36.71
C SER A 12 -45.22 -33.40 -37.64
N VAL A 13 -44.75 -32.24 -37.16
CA VAL A 13 -44.77 -30.95 -37.86
C VAL A 13 -43.36 -30.38 -37.81
N LYS A 14 -42.94 -29.70 -38.88
CA LYS A 14 -41.67 -28.96 -38.90
C LYS A 14 -41.80 -27.74 -37.98
N PHE A 15 -40.88 -27.62 -37.03
CA PHE A 15 -40.78 -26.47 -36.13
C PHE A 15 -39.47 -25.75 -36.43
N ASP A 16 -39.58 -24.53 -36.94
CA ASP A 16 -38.47 -23.64 -37.23
C ASP A 16 -38.63 -22.38 -36.38
N CYS A 17 -37.57 -21.99 -35.69
CA CYS A 17 -37.55 -20.82 -34.80
C CYS A 17 -36.16 -20.18 -34.82
N GLU A 18 -36.12 -18.86 -34.86
CA GLU A 18 -34.90 -18.06 -34.81
C GLU A 18 -34.90 -17.23 -33.52
N PHE A 19 -33.74 -17.19 -32.85
CA PHE A 19 -33.55 -16.43 -31.62
C PHE A 19 -32.41 -15.42 -31.81
N GLU A 20 -32.61 -14.21 -31.32
CA GLU A 20 -31.54 -13.22 -31.17
C GLU A 20 -31.00 -13.26 -29.75
N VAL A 21 -29.69 -13.45 -29.59
CA VAL A 21 -29.02 -13.44 -28.28
C VAL A 21 -28.17 -12.18 -28.18
N GLN A 22 -28.34 -11.42 -27.09
CA GLN A 22 -27.59 -10.20 -26.83
C GLN A 22 -26.83 -10.29 -25.51
N VAL A 23 -25.72 -9.55 -25.43
CA VAL A 23 -24.96 -9.35 -24.20
C VAL A 23 -25.32 -7.98 -23.65
N GLY A 24 -25.80 -7.96 -22.40
CA GLY A 24 -26.25 -6.75 -21.73
C GLY A 24 -25.91 -6.79 -20.25
N ARG A 25 -26.48 -5.84 -19.49
CA ARG A 25 -26.37 -5.78 -18.03
C ARG A 25 -27.76 -5.56 -17.44
N GLY A 26 -28.01 -6.15 -16.28
CA GLY A 26 -29.27 -6.00 -15.55
C GLY A 26 -30.44 -6.66 -16.26
N PHE A 27 -31.52 -5.90 -16.41
CA PHE A 27 -32.79 -6.36 -16.96
C PHE A 27 -33.24 -5.38 -18.05
N ARG A 28 -33.81 -5.91 -19.14
CA ARG A 28 -34.52 -5.14 -20.15
C ARG A 28 -35.88 -5.75 -20.40
N THR A 29 -36.89 -4.90 -20.45
CA THR A 29 -38.24 -5.28 -20.83
C THR A 29 -38.34 -5.59 -22.33
N GLY A 30 -39.35 -6.35 -22.71
CA GLY A 30 -39.66 -6.64 -24.11
C GLY A 30 -39.96 -5.37 -24.89
N ASP A 31 -40.52 -4.33 -24.25
CA ASP A 31 -40.76 -3.03 -24.88
C ASP A 31 -39.45 -2.27 -25.18
N GLU A 32 -38.47 -2.29 -24.27
CA GLU A 32 -37.14 -1.71 -24.52
C GLU A 32 -36.36 -2.47 -25.61
N ASN A 33 -36.70 -3.74 -25.82
CA ASN A 33 -36.09 -4.55 -26.87
C ASN A 33 -36.72 -4.30 -28.25
N LYS A 34 -37.92 -3.71 -28.34
CA LYS A 34 -38.58 -3.39 -29.61
C LYS A 34 -37.79 -2.30 -30.36
N ARG A 35 -37.60 -2.52 -31.65
CA ARG A 35 -36.98 -1.56 -32.59
C ARG A 35 -37.98 -1.26 -33.70
N GLU A 36 -38.04 -0.01 -34.16
CA GLU A 36 -38.97 0.41 -35.21
C GLU A 36 -38.77 -0.36 -36.54
N GLU A 37 -37.55 -0.84 -36.78
CA GLU A 37 -37.18 -1.58 -38.00
C GLU A 37 -37.45 -3.09 -37.93
N MET A 38 -38.08 -3.60 -36.85
CA MET A 38 -38.31 -5.04 -36.70
C MET A 38 -39.33 -5.58 -37.73
N PRO A 39 -39.03 -6.73 -38.36
CA PRO A 39 -39.99 -7.41 -39.21
C PRO A 39 -41.27 -7.82 -38.47
N ILE A 40 -42.37 -7.88 -39.21
CA ILE A 40 -43.64 -8.39 -38.70
C ILE A 40 -43.47 -9.87 -38.35
N GLY A 41 -43.86 -10.25 -37.13
CA GLY A 41 -43.74 -11.63 -36.62
C GLY A 41 -42.63 -11.82 -35.58
N VAL A 42 -41.79 -10.82 -35.33
CA VAL A 42 -40.83 -10.84 -34.23
C VAL A 42 -41.55 -10.60 -32.90
N ILE A 43 -41.36 -11.49 -31.93
CA ILE A 43 -41.90 -11.36 -30.58
C ILE A 43 -40.76 -10.91 -29.67
N ALA A 44 -40.79 -9.65 -29.25
CA ALA A 44 -39.83 -9.15 -28.26
C ALA A 44 -40.18 -9.70 -26.88
N ILE A 45 -39.17 -10.27 -26.21
CA ILE A 45 -39.28 -10.84 -24.87
C ILE A 45 -38.40 -10.06 -23.89
N ASP A 46 -38.74 -10.15 -22.61
CA ASP A 46 -37.89 -9.63 -21.54
C ASP A 46 -36.54 -10.35 -21.53
N SER A 47 -35.48 -9.61 -21.27
CA SER A 47 -34.10 -10.12 -21.26
C SER A 47 -33.47 -9.93 -19.88
N ILE A 48 -33.09 -11.04 -19.26
CA ILE A 48 -32.37 -11.08 -17.99
C ILE A 48 -30.89 -11.36 -18.28
N PHE A 49 -30.04 -10.37 -18.02
CA PHE A 49 -28.59 -10.43 -18.26
C PHE A 49 -27.80 -10.72 -16.98
N SER A 50 -28.46 -11.13 -15.89
CA SER A 50 -27.79 -11.49 -14.63
C SER A 50 -27.40 -12.97 -14.61
N PRO A 51 -26.09 -13.31 -14.61
CA PRO A 51 -25.65 -14.70 -14.48
C PRO A 51 -25.63 -15.19 -13.01
N VAL A 52 -25.70 -14.26 -12.05
CA VAL A 52 -25.79 -14.58 -10.61
C VAL A 52 -27.25 -14.65 -10.21
N THR A 53 -27.65 -15.75 -9.59
CA THR A 53 -29.05 -16.03 -9.20
C THR A 53 -29.31 -15.76 -7.73
N ARG A 54 -28.32 -16.03 -6.88
CA ARG A 54 -28.43 -15.84 -5.43
C ARG A 54 -27.06 -15.54 -4.85
N VAL A 55 -27.06 -14.69 -3.83
CA VAL A 55 -25.90 -14.42 -2.97
C VAL A 55 -26.37 -14.45 -1.52
N LYS A 56 -25.57 -15.04 -0.65
CA LYS A 56 -25.73 -14.99 0.80
C LYS A 56 -24.37 -14.64 1.39
N TYR A 57 -24.37 -13.83 2.45
CA TYR A 57 -23.16 -13.55 3.21
C TYR A 57 -23.40 -13.81 4.70
N ALA A 58 -22.34 -14.16 5.41
CA ALA A 58 -22.29 -14.25 6.85
C ALA A 58 -20.98 -13.65 7.35
N VAL A 59 -21.00 -13.06 8.54
CA VAL A 59 -19.82 -12.54 9.24
C VAL A 59 -19.68 -13.32 10.54
N GLU A 60 -18.49 -13.84 10.80
CA GLU A 60 -18.16 -14.65 11.96
C GLU A 60 -16.86 -14.15 12.58
N ASP A 61 -16.75 -14.15 13.90
CA ASP A 61 -15.48 -13.84 14.58
C ASP A 61 -14.45 -14.94 14.27
N THR A 62 -13.24 -14.54 13.93
CA THR A 62 -12.14 -15.48 13.67
C THR A 62 -10.89 -15.14 14.46
N ARG A 63 -10.26 -16.18 15.00
CA ARG A 63 -8.95 -16.06 15.63
C ARG A 63 -7.86 -16.36 14.61
N VAL A 64 -6.94 -15.41 14.42
CA VAL A 64 -5.78 -15.56 13.54
C VAL A 64 -4.52 -15.54 14.40
N GLY A 65 -3.94 -16.71 14.64
CA GLY A 65 -2.77 -16.86 15.52
C GLY A 65 -3.08 -16.49 16.98
N GLN A 66 -2.40 -15.48 17.52
CA GLN A 66 -2.64 -15.00 18.88
C GLN A 66 -3.73 -13.91 18.97
N MET A 67 -4.11 -13.29 17.86
CA MET A 67 -5.10 -12.21 17.80
C MET A 67 -6.51 -12.77 17.56
N THR A 68 -7.51 -12.22 18.25
CA THR A 68 -8.92 -12.70 18.29
C THR A 68 -9.93 -11.71 17.75
N ASP A 69 -9.49 -10.58 17.22
CA ASP A 69 -10.27 -9.41 16.84
C ASP A 69 -10.53 -9.29 15.32
N PHE A 70 -10.31 -10.38 14.57
CA PHE A 70 -10.58 -10.39 13.14
C PHE A 70 -11.99 -10.88 12.83
N ASP A 71 -12.62 -10.25 11.84
CA ASP A 71 -13.86 -10.71 11.24
C ASP A 71 -13.58 -11.60 10.01
N LYS A 72 -14.29 -12.71 9.91
CA LYS A 72 -14.32 -13.58 8.74
C LYS A 72 -15.63 -13.39 8.00
N ILE A 73 -15.52 -13.02 6.72
CA ILE A 73 -16.67 -12.91 5.83
C ILE A 73 -16.75 -14.17 4.98
N ILE A 74 -17.92 -14.81 4.96
CA ILE A 74 -18.22 -15.99 4.15
C ILE A 74 -19.27 -15.60 3.11
N PHE A 75 -18.93 -15.75 1.83
CA PHE A 75 -19.85 -15.56 0.72
C PHE A 75 -20.27 -16.91 0.12
N ASP A 76 -21.57 -17.16 0.07
CA ASP A 76 -22.15 -18.22 -0.75
C ASP A 76 -22.77 -17.60 -2.01
N VAL A 77 -22.23 -17.93 -3.19
CA VAL A 77 -22.65 -17.34 -4.47
C VAL A 77 -23.09 -18.44 -5.43
N TRP A 78 -24.30 -18.31 -5.98
CA TRP A 78 -24.87 -19.26 -6.94
C TRP A 78 -24.97 -18.61 -8.32
N THR A 79 -24.32 -19.21 -9.32
CA THR A 79 -24.34 -18.76 -10.71
C THR A 79 -25.06 -19.77 -11.61
N ASP A 80 -25.51 -19.32 -12.78
CA ASP A 80 -26.14 -20.14 -13.82
C ASP A 80 -25.12 -20.92 -14.69
N GLY A 81 -23.83 -20.82 -14.35
CA GLY A 81 -22.72 -21.45 -15.07
C GLY A 81 -22.17 -20.65 -16.25
N ARG A 82 -22.70 -19.45 -16.54
CA ARG A 82 -22.09 -18.55 -17.55
C ARG A 82 -20.81 -17.88 -17.05
N ILE A 83 -20.67 -17.77 -15.74
CA ILE A 83 -19.51 -17.22 -15.04
C ILE A 83 -19.25 -18.03 -13.77
N GLU A 84 -17.98 -18.17 -13.41
CA GLU A 84 -17.64 -18.79 -12.13
C GLU A 84 -17.89 -17.83 -10.95
N PRO A 85 -18.26 -18.34 -9.76
CA PRO A 85 -18.54 -17.49 -8.60
C PRO A 85 -17.40 -16.55 -8.22
N HIS A 86 -16.15 -16.99 -8.37
CA HIS A 86 -14.97 -16.20 -8.04
C HIS A 86 -14.75 -15.04 -9.02
N GLU A 87 -14.98 -15.28 -10.32
CA GLU A 87 -14.91 -14.25 -11.36
C GLU A 87 -16.02 -13.21 -11.17
N ALA A 88 -17.23 -13.65 -10.82
CA ALA A 88 -18.34 -12.75 -10.52
C ALA A 88 -17.99 -11.79 -9.37
N LEU A 89 -17.35 -12.30 -8.32
CA LEU A 89 -16.86 -11.47 -7.20
C LEU A 89 -15.77 -10.49 -7.66
N LEU A 90 -14.84 -10.93 -8.50
CA LEU A 90 -13.77 -10.07 -9.04
C LEU A 90 -14.34 -8.90 -9.85
N HIS A 91 -15.32 -9.16 -10.73
CA HIS A 91 -15.98 -8.09 -11.47
C HIS A 91 -16.77 -7.15 -10.56
N ALA A 92 -17.44 -7.68 -9.53
CA ALA A 92 -18.17 -6.86 -8.55
C ALA A 92 -17.22 -5.93 -7.79
N SER A 93 -16.07 -6.43 -7.34
CA SER A 93 -15.05 -5.62 -6.67
C SER A 93 -14.47 -4.53 -7.58
N ALA A 94 -14.25 -4.83 -8.87
CA ALA A 94 -13.78 -3.84 -9.83
C ALA A 94 -14.80 -2.72 -10.05
N ILE A 95 -16.09 -3.08 -10.16
CA ILE A 95 -17.19 -2.11 -10.28
C ILE A 95 -17.30 -1.25 -9.01
N LEU A 96 -17.18 -1.88 -7.83
CA LEU A 96 -17.22 -1.18 -6.54
C LEU A 96 -16.09 -0.16 -6.43
N ARG A 97 -14.85 -0.55 -6.78
CA ARG A 97 -13.70 0.35 -6.80
C ARG A 97 -13.96 1.55 -7.71
N HIS A 98 -14.44 1.30 -8.92
CA HIS A 98 -14.74 2.38 -9.86
C HIS A 98 -15.78 3.38 -9.32
N HIS A 99 -16.76 2.90 -8.55
CA HIS A 99 -17.71 3.78 -7.88
C HIS A 99 -17.10 4.55 -6.70
N LEU A 100 -16.10 3.99 -6.02
CA LEU A 100 -15.39 4.65 -4.92
C LEU A 100 -14.37 5.69 -5.42
N ASP A 101 -13.84 5.55 -6.64
CA ASP A 101 -12.87 6.49 -7.23
C ASP A 101 -13.39 7.94 -7.23
N VAL A 102 -14.71 8.15 -7.33
CA VAL A 102 -15.32 9.50 -7.26
C VAL A 102 -15.04 10.20 -5.92
N PHE A 103 -14.93 9.43 -4.83
CA PHE A 103 -14.66 9.96 -3.50
C PHE A 103 -13.16 10.06 -3.20
N VAL A 104 -12.34 9.18 -3.78
CA VAL A 104 -10.88 9.21 -3.62
C VAL A 104 -10.28 10.46 -4.27
N ASN A 105 -10.78 10.85 -5.45
CA ASN A 105 -10.28 12.04 -6.16
C ASN A 105 -10.79 13.38 -5.58
N TYR A 106 -11.61 13.36 -4.52
CA TYR A 106 -12.09 14.59 -3.89
C TYR A 106 -11.08 15.21 -2.93
N ASP A 107 -10.08 14.43 -2.50
CA ASP A 107 -9.09 14.89 -1.52
C ASP A 107 -7.74 14.17 -1.71
N ASP A 108 -6.99 14.58 -2.73
CA ASP A 108 -5.55 14.29 -2.77
C ASP A 108 -4.80 15.02 -1.63
N ASP A 109 -5.42 16.02 -0.98
CA ASP A 109 -4.83 16.83 0.10
C ASP A 109 -5.35 16.50 1.54
N ALA A 110 -6.54 15.90 1.74
CA ALA A 110 -7.03 15.60 3.11
C ALA A 110 -6.78 14.17 3.61
N VAL A 111 -6.22 13.29 2.78
CA VAL A 111 -5.84 11.96 3.24
C VAL A 111 -4.38 11.70 2.91
N GLU A 112 -3.49 12.34 3.68
CA GLU A 112 -2.27 11.64 4.09
C GLU A 112 -2.73 10.39 4.84
N PHE A 113 -2.99 9.32 4.10
CA PHE A 113 -2.75 8.01 4.66
C PHE A 113 -1.29 8.10 5.12
N GLU A 114 -1.05 8.08 6.43
CA GLU A 114 0.18 7.49 6.91
C GLU A 114 0.16 6.10 6.27
N GLU A 115 0.78 5.98 5.09
CA GLU A 115 1.10 4.72 4.48
C GLU A 115 1.82 3.99 5.62
N ALA A 116 1.12 3.07 6.27
CA ALA A 116 1.77 2.11 7.15
C ALA A 116 2.91 1.58 6.28
N PRO A 117 4.17 1.92 6.59
CA PRO A 117 5.22 2.04 5.58
C PRO A 117 5.23 0.73 4.80
N ALA A 118 4.70 0.82 3.58
CA ALA A 118 4.47 -0.32 2.73
C ALA A 118 5.86 -0.82 2.39
N GLU A 119 6.30 -1.81 3.15
CA GLU A 119 7.56 -2.49 2.98
C GLU A 119 8.75 -1.53 3.11
N GLN A 120 9.43 -1.63 4.26
CA GLN A 120 10.87 -1.43 4.28
C GLN A 120 11.46 -2.23 3.11
N SER A 121 11.67 -1.54 1.99
CA SER A 121 12.35 -2.03 0.80
C SER A 121 13.53 -2.88 1.24
N GLU A 122 13.77 -4.02 0.58
CA GLU A 122 14.98 -4.82 0.78
C GLU A 122 16.26 -3.95 0.79
N GLU A 123 16.20 -2.80 0.11
CA GLU A 123 17.21 -1.75 0.09
C GLU A 123 17.40 -1.05 1.45
N ASN A 124 16.34 -0.75 2.20
CA ASN A 124 16.41 -0.22 3.57
C ASN A 124 16.96 -1.26 4.56
N ALA A 125 16.63 -2.54 4.38
CA ALA A 125 17.20 -3.61 5.22
C ALA A 125 18.70 -3.81 4.93
N ALA A 126 19.10 -3.75 3.66
CA ALA A 126 20.50 -3.81 3.24
C ALA A 126 21.29 -2.59 3.76
N LEU A 127 20.73 -1.39 3.64
CA LEU A 127 21.32 -0.16 4.16
C LEU A 127 21.43 -0.19 5.69
N LYS A 128 20.41 -0.66 6.40
CA LYS A 128 20.44 -0.83 7.85
C LYS A 128 21.51 -1.82 8.29
N LYS A 129 21.70 -2.92 7.56
CA LYS A 129 22.78 -3.88 7.85
C LYS A 129 24.17 -3.28 7.60
N LEU A 130 24.32 -2.52 6.51
CA LEU A 130 25.58 -1.85 6.16
C LEU A 130 25.96 -0.78 7.19
N LEU A 131 25.00 0.06 7.59
CA LEU A 131 25.22 1.13 8.58
C LEU A 131 25.56 0.56 9.96
N ASN A 132 24.96 -0.57 10.35
CA ASN A 132 25.23 -1.21 11.65
C ASN A 132 26.45 -2.14 11.66
N MET A 133 27.14 -2.31 10.53
CA MET A 133 28.39 -3.05 10.46
C MET A 133 29.45 -2.38 11.36
N SER A 134 30.32 -3.20 11.97
CA SER A 134 31.40 -2.70 12.81
C SER A 134 32.55 -2.15 11.97
N VAL A 135 33.17 -1.07 12.43
CA VAL A 135 34.36 -0.48 11.78
C VAL A 135 35.53 -1.47 11.74
N ASN A 136 35.58 -2.44 12.65
CA ASN A 136 36.63 -3.47 12.68
C ASN A 136 36.47 -4.52 11.55
N GLU A 137 35.29 -4.62 10.93
CA GLU A 137 35.03 -5.52 9.80
C GLU A 137 35.47 -4.90 8.46
N ILE A 138 35.64 -3.57 8.42
CA ILE A 138 36.25 -2.91 7.27
C ILE A 138 37.77 -3.10 7.36
N GLU A 139 38.37 -3.59 6.27
CA GLU A 139 39.82 -3.78 6.13
C GLU A 139 40.58 -2.44 6.07
N LEU A 140 40.62 -1.73 7.19
CA LEU A 140 41.37 -0.51 7.40
C LEU A 140 42.77 -0.81 7.94
N SER A 141 43.72 0.10 7.72
CA SER A 141 45.02 0.02 8.36
C SER A 141 44.92 0.03 9.88
N VAL A 142 45.88 -0.64 10.53
CA VAL A 142 46.03 -0.66 11.99
C VAL A 142 46.03 0.75 12.60
N ARG A 143 46.48 1.77 11.86
CA ARG A 143 46.46 3.17 12.32
C ARG A 143 45.06 3.76 12.28
N ALA A 144 44.31 3.57 11.19
CA ALA A 144 42.94 4.08 11.05
C ALA A 144 42.00 3.42 12.07
N ALA A 145 42.06 2.10 12.23
CA ALA A 145 41.25 1.37 13.21
C ALA A 145 41.50 1.83 14.66
N ASN A 146 42.77 2.04 15.05
CA ASN A 146 43.11 2.54 16.38
C ASN A 146 42.65 3.99 16.60
N CYS A 147 42.67 4.84 15.56
CA CYS A 147 42.17 6.21 15.66
C CYS A 147 40.65 6.24 15.84
N LEU A 148 39.91 5.38 15.13
CA LEU A 148 38.45 5.29 15.20
C LEU A 148 37.97 4.72 16.54
N ASN A 149 38.64 3.69 17.06
CA ASN A 149 38.38 3.15 18.40
C ASN A 149 38.64 4.21 19.50
N ASN A 150 39.71 5.01 19.38
CA ASN A 150 39.98 6.11 20.31
C ASN A 150 38.97 7.27 20.20
N ALA A 151 38.31 7.41 19.05
CA ALA A 151 37.26 8.40 18.80
C ALA A 151 35.86 7.92 19.22
N ASN A 152 35.74 6.71 19.80
CA ASN A 152 34.47 6.03 20.13
C ASN A 152 33.54 5.85 18.91
N ILE A 153 34.11 5.65 17.72
CA ILE A 153 33.36 5.38 16.50
C ILE A 153 33.43 3.88 16.24
N THR A 154 32.34 3.17 16.54
CA THR A 154 32.31 1.69 16.49
C THR A 154 31.59 1.16 15.26
N SER A 155 30.75 1.96 14.61
CA SER A 155 29.87 1.57 13.51
C SER A 155 30.11 2.40 12.25
N VAL A 156 29.90 1.79 11.08
CA VAL A 156 30.05 2.43 9.77
C VAL A 156 29.10 3.62 9.60
N GLY A 157 27.87 3.51 10.10
CA GLY A 157 26.91 4.61 10.06
C GLY A 157 27.39 5.83 10.86
N GLN A 158 27.98 5.61 12.04
CA GLN A 158 28.56 6.69 12.84
C GLN A 158 29.76 7.35 12.14
N LEU A 159 30.55 6.57 11.40
CA LEU A 159 31.67 7.08 10.61
C LEU A 159 31.20 7.96 9.45
N ALA A 160 30.19 7.51 8.70
CA ALA A 160 29.63 8.23 7.56
C ALA A 160 28.92 9.54 7.95
N MET A 161 28.40 9.64 9.18
CA MET A 161 27.81 10.88 9.71
C MET A 161 28.83 11.97 10.06
N LYS A 162 30.12 11.62 10.15
CA LYS A 162 31.16 12.58 10.52
C LYS A 162 31.75 13.26 9.29
N THR A 163 32.01 14.56 9.44
CA THR A 163 32.62 15.37 8.39
C THR A 163 34.14 15.18 8.33
N GLU A 164 34.73 15.40 7.16
CA GLU A 164 36.20 15.36 6.97
C GLU A 164 36.92 16.32 7.93
N ALA A 165 36.32 17.47 8.22
CA ALA A 165 36.86 18.49 9.12
C ALA A 165 36.85 18.06 10.60
N GLU A 166 35.87 17.26 11.02
CA GLU A 166 35.85 16.66 12.36
C GLU A 166 36.88 15.53 12.49
N MET A 167 37.05 14.75 11.42
CA MET A 167 38.02 13.65 11.39
C MET A 167 39.47 14.13 11.59
N LEU A 168 39.82 15.27 11.00
CA LEU A 168 41.15 15.89 11.15
C LEU A 168 41.44 16.44 12.56
N LYS A 169 40.44 16.57 13.43
CA LYS A 169 40.64 17.03 14.82
C LYS A 169 41.10 15.90 15.76
N TYR A 170 40.93 14.63 15.36
CA TYR A 170 41.31 13.51 16.21
C TYR A 170 42.83 13.35 16.30
N ARG A 171 43.28 13.05 17.52
CA ARG A 171 44.70 12.89 17.84
C ARG A 171 45.29 11.72 17.05
N ASN A 172 46.40 11.98 16.35
CA ASN A 172 47.09 11.02 15.46
C ASN A 172 46.34 10.68 14.15
N PHE A 173 45.32 11.44 13.78
CA PHE A 173 44.63 11.30 12.50
C PHE A 173 45.35 12.10 11.39
N GLY A 174 45.74 11.43 10.30
CA GLY A 174 46.54 12.03 9.23
C GLY A 174 45.89 11.95 7.85
N LYS A 175 46.41 12.74 6.89
CA LYS A 175 45.93 12.76 5.50
C LYS A 175 45.89 11.38 4.83
N LYS A 176 46.83 10.50 5.19
CA LYS A 176 46.90 9.12 4.65
C LYS A 176 45.74 8.25 5.15
N SER A 177 45.35 8.37 6.43
CA SER A 177 44.22 7.64 7.01
C SER A 177 42.87 8.20 6.54
N LEU A 178 42.79 9.52 6.28
CA LEU A 178 41.59 10.14 5.71
C LEU A 178 41.28 9.61 4.31
N ASN A 179 42.29 9.54 3.43
CA ASN A 179 42.11 8.98 2.09
C ASN A 179 41.73 7.50 2.13
N GLU A 180 42.37 6.73 3.01
CA GLU A 180 42.06 5.31 3.17
C GLU A 180 40.59 5.05 3.59
N ILE A 181 40.07 5.87 4.52
CA ILE A 181 38.67 5.81 4.93
C ILE A 181 37.74 6.23 3.80
N LYS A 182 38.10 7.28 3.05
CA LYS A 182 37.30 7.78 1.92
C LYS A 182 37.19 6.74 0.81
N ASP A 183 38.30 6.09 0.47
CA ASP A 183 38.35 5.04 -0.54
C ASP A 183 37.49 3.84 -0.10
N LYS A 184 37.60 3.42 1.16
CA LYS A 184 36.81 2.30 1.71
C LYS A 184 35.31 2.60 1.88
N LEU A 185 34.94 3.83 2.24
CA LEU A 185 33.54 4.24 2.25
C LEU A 185 32.97 4.29 0.83
N SER A 186 33.76 4.77 -0.14
CA SER A 186 33.32 4.81 -1.55
C SER A 186 33.13 3.42 -2.16
N GLU A 187 33.93 2.43 -1.75
CA GLU A 187 33.75 1.01 -2.12
C GLU A 187 32.43 0.44 -1.59
N LEU A 188 31.94 0.95 -0.45
CA LEU A 188 30.66 0.59 0.16
C LEU A 188 29.49 1.49 -0.31
N GLY A 189 29.73 2.41 -1.25
CA GLY A 189 28.72 3.35 -1.76
C GLY A 189 28.35 4.48 -0.79
N LEU A 190 29.15 4.72 0.25
CA LEU A 190 28.93 5.74 1.28
C LEU A 190 29.92 6.90 1.16
N SER A 191 29.58 8.05 1.72
CA SER A 191 30.46 9.23 1.79
C SER A 191 30.48 9.85 3.18
N LEU A 192 31.50 10.66 3.47
CA LEU A 192 31.64 11.38 4.73
C LEU A 192 30.71 12.60 4.76
N GLY A 193 29.98 12.79 5.86
CA GLY A 193 29.03 13.88 6.04
C GLY A 193 27.60 13.57 5.59
N MET A 194 27.26 12.29 5.42
CA MET A 194 25.88 11.87 5.14
C MET A 194 25.02 11.96 6.40
N THR A 195 23.80 12.49 6.26
CA THR A 195 22.79 12.50 7.32
C THR A 195 21.88 11.30 7.15
N PHE A 196 21.85 10.39 8.12
CA PHE A 196 20.94 9.25 8.13
C PHE A 196 19.83 9.45 9.16
N ASP A 197 18.67 8.84 8.88
CA ASP A 197 17.56 8.84 9.82
C ASP A 197 17.92 8.04 11.10
N PRO A 198 17.63 8.55 12.30
CA PRO A 198 17.97 7.89 13.57
C PRO A 198 17.40 6.48 13.72
N SER A 199 16.33 6.14 12.99
CA SER A 199 15.69 4.82 13.01
C SER A 199 16.53 3.71 12.35
N LEU A 200 17.54 4.07 11.55
CA LEU A 200 18.39 3.13 10.79
C LEU A 200 19.67 2.69 11.54
N LEU A 201 20.03 3.38 12.63
CA LEU A 201 21.22 3.09 13.44
C LEU A 201 20.83 2.37 14.74
N SER A 202 21.35 1.17 14.98
CA SER A 202 21.19 0.45 16.24
C SER A 202 22.40 0.69 17.15
N GLY A 203 22.36 1.75 17.96
CA GLY A 203 23.37 2.01 18.99
C GLY A 203 23.11 3.31 19.76
N PRO A 204 23.59 3.43 21.02
CA PRO A 204 23.45 4.66 21.79
C PRO A 204 24.29 5.77 21.15
N MET A 205 23.64 6.86 20.75
CA MET A 205 24.32 8.03 20.18
C MET A 205 25.08 8.82 21.26
N PRO A 206 26.26 9.38 20.95
CA PRO A 206 26.79 10.51 21.70
C PRO A 206 25.89 11.72 21.46
N SER A 207 25.41 12.33 22.56
CA SER A 207 24.58 13.54 22.58
C SER A 207 25.15 14.65 21.69
N VAL A 208 24.55 14.89 20.53
CA VAL A 208 24.79 16.09 19.74
C VAL A 208 23.94 17.20 20.35
N ALA A 209 24.60 18.14 21.03
CA ALA A 209 23.95 19.34 21.55
C ALA A 209 23.40 20.16 20.38
N ALA A 210 22.07 20.28 20.30
CA ALA A 210 21.41 21.19 19.38
C ALA A 210 21.76 22.65 19.75
N PRO A 211 21.95 23.56 18.77
CA PRO A 211 22.07 24.98 19.05
C PRO A 211 20.74 25.50 19.59
N ARG A 212 20.74 26.08 20.78
CA ARG A 212 19.60 26.83 21.31
C ARG A 212 19.43 28.10 20.47
N LEU A 213 18.40 28.14 19.65
CA LEU A 213 17.88 29.39 19.08
C LEU A 213 16.51 29.62 19.71
N GLY A 214 16.39 30.75 20.42
CA GLY A 214 15.21 31.11 21.20
C GLY A 214 13.99 31.33 20.32
N VAL A 215 12.87 30.78 20.76
CA VAL A 215 11.52 31.23 20.42
C VAL A 215 10.76 31.27 21.73
N GLU A 216 10.05 32.39 21.90
CA GLU A 216 9.41 32.87 23.11
C GLU A 216 8.28 31.93 23.56
N ASP A 217 8.07 31.84 24.88
CA ASP A 217 6.94 31.15 25.51
C ASP A 217 5.63 31.82 25.08
N GLU A 218 4.90 31.21 24.15
CA GLU A 218 3.45 31.38 24.06
C GLU A 218 2.78 30.07 24.50
N ALA A 219 2.12 30.15 25.66
CA ALA A 219 1.37 29.06 26.25
C ALA A 219 0.23 28.62 25.31
N PRO A 220 -0.07 27.30 25.21
CA PRO A 220 -1.20 26.84 24.42
C PRO A 220 -2.50 27.26 25.11
N VAL A 221 -3.28 28.11 24.42
CA VAL A 221 -4.62 28.52 24.84
C VAL A 221 -5.49 27.26 24.90
N GLY A 222 -6.00 26.95 26.09
CA GLY A 222 -6.77 25.74 26.34
C GLY A 222 -8.14 25.79 25.69
N LEU A 223 -8.63 24.62 25.26
CA LEU A 223 -9.94 24.40 24.64
C LEU A 223 -11.14 24.99 25.43
N ALA A 224 -10.94 25.33 26.72
CA ALA A 224 -11.93 25.96 27.58
C ALA A 224 -12.21 27.44 27.23
N ASP A 225 -11.22 28.17 26.71
CA ASP A 225 -11.37 29.61 26.39
C ASP A 225 -12.12 29.85 25.07
N LEU A 226 -12.02 28.91 24.12
CA LEU A 226 -12.75 28.94 22.84
C LEU A 226 -14.26 28.64 23.00
N ILE A 227 -14.66 27.96 24.07
CA ILE A 227 -16.08 27.64 24.33
C ILE A 227 -16.80 28.84 24.96
N ALA A 228 -16.11 29.70 25.70
CA ALA A 228 -16.69 30.87 26.35
C ALA A 228 -17.02 32.03 25.39
N GLN A 229 -16.39 32.09 24.21
CA GLN A 229 -16.64 33.16 23.22
C GLN A 229 -17.87 32.93 22.32
N ASN A 230 -18.47 31.74 22.32
CA ASN A 230 -19.60 31.40 21.43
C ASN A 230 -20.94 31.25 22.15
N ILE A 231 -21.09 31.73 23.39
CA ILE A 231 -22.35 31.65 24.15
C ILE A 231 -22.98 33.04 24.43
N ASP A 232 -22.34 34.14 24.05
CA ASP A 232 -22.91 35.50 24.20
C ASP A 232 -23.00 36.28 22.86
N GLU A 233 -23.57 35.64 21.83
CA GLU A 233 -24.25 36.34 20.71
C GLU A 233 -25.63 35.72 20.42
#